data_AF-A0A8S8Y0J7-F1
#
_entry.id   AF-A0A8S8Y0J7-F1
#
_cell.length_a   1.000
_cell.length_b   1.000
_cell.length_c   1.000
_cell.angle_alpha   90.00
_cell.angle_beta   90.00
_cell.angle_gamma   90.00
#
_symmetry.space_group_name_H-M   'P 1'
#
loop_
_entity.id
_entity.type
_entity.pdbx_description
1 polymer ?
#
loop_
_entity_poly.entity_id
_entity_poly.type
_entity_poly.pdbx_seq_one_letter_code
_entity_poly.pdbx_strand_id
1 'polypeptide(L)'
;MKSKAEKLIEITKKFSEECSNKKARLIEENKNIEFAYNPLDYAWISHKTYLKKYGDLGATKIIMGMNPGHGMGNTGIPFGCPEKVKNYLKIRDLKINEPKKMHPRRLVTGLECKKPEISGKRIWGLIEEMYGAPEKAFKNVFVLNHFPLWMFNSSGQNVTPDKLSISSSKFILDECNKYLMDVVKILKIKRIICVGKYASRMAQKAVKNSGVENLTIDEIPHPSPANPLANKEKGALWKKIARDVIQDK
;
A
#
# COMPACT_ATOMS: atom_id res chain seq x y z
N MET A 1 -2.67 -24.64 -14.19
CA MET A 1 -2.17 -23.24 -14.26
C MET A 1 -2.26 -22.63 -12.86
N LYS A 2 -1.27 -21.83 -12.42
CA LYS A 2 -1.31 -21.15 -11.11
C LYS A 2 -2.50 -20.18 -11.02
N SER A 3 -3.18 -20.16 -9.88
CA SER A 3 -4.20 -19.17 -9.51
C SER A 3 -3.64 -17.74 -9.56
N LYS A 4 -4.51 -16.72 -9.64
CA LYS A 4 -4.01 -15.33 -9.59
C LYS A 4 -3.35 -15.04 -8.24
N ALA A 5 -3.90 -15.57 -7.15
CA ALA A 5 -3.33 -15.43 -5.82
C ALA A 5 -1.91 -16.01 -5.72
N GLU A 6 -1.65 -17.20 -6.27
CA GLU A 6 -0.31 -17.79 -6.30
C GLU A 6 0.69 -16.93 -7.10
N LYS A 7 0.27 -16.44 -8.27
CA LYS A 7 1.10 -15.53 -9.08
C LYS A 7 1.43 -14.24 -8.33
N LEU A 8 0.44 -13.64 -7.66
CA LEU A 8 0.66 -12.46 -6.81
C LEU A 8 1.67 -12.75 -5.71
N ILE A 9 1.52 -13.85 -4.98
CA ILE A 9 2.45 -14.24 -3.91
C ILE A 9 3.88 -14.35 -4.43
N GLU A 10 4.09 -14.95 -5.60
CA GLU A 10 5.41 -15.09 -6.21
C GLU A 10 6.02 -13.74 -6.59
N ILE A 11 5.28 -12.90 -7.34
CA ILE A 11 5.81 -11.60 -7.76
C ILE A 11 6.01 -10.65 -6.58
N THR A 12 5.15 -10.70 -5.55
CA THR A 12 5.30 -9.87 -4.34
C THR A 12 6.50 -10.33 -3.51
N LYS A 13 6.76 -11.63 -3.42
CA LYS A 13 7.94 -12.14 -2.71
C LYS A 13 9.22 -11.69 -3.41
N LYS A 14 9.29 -11.85 -4.73
CA LYS A 14 10.40 -11.36 -5.55
C LYS A 14 10.59 -9.85 -5.42
N PHE A 15 9.50 -9.08 -5.52
CA PHE A 15 9.51 -7.62 -5.34
C PHE A 15 10.06 -7.22 -3.96
N SER A 16 9.63 -7.91 -2.91
CA SER A 16 10.13 -7.69 -1.54
C SER A 16 11.63 -7.94 -1.43
N GLU A 17 12.14 -9.02 -2.02
CA GLU A 17 13.56 -9.36 -2.04
C GLU A 17 14.38 -8.32 -2.81
N GLU A 18 13.93 -7.95 -4.01
CA GLU A 18 14.56 -6.92 -4.84
C GLU A 18 14.67 -5.58 -4.11
N CYS A 19 13.59 -5.11 -3.51
CA CYS A 19 13.59 -3.87 -2.73
C CYS A 19 14.43 -3.97 -1.45
N SER A 20 14.52 -5.15 -0.84
CA SER A 20 15.37 -5.37 0.34
C SER A 20 16.86 -5.31 -0.02
N ASN A 21 17.26 -5.88 -1.16
CA ASN A 21 18.62 -5.83 -1.67
C ASN A 21 19.03 -4.40 -2.07
N LYS A 22 18.08 -3.63 -2.60
CA LYS A 22 18.23 -2.23 -3.02
C LYS A 22 18.22 -1.23 -1.86
N LYS A 23 17.86 -1.66 -0.65
CA LYS A 23 17.65 -0.79 0.52
C LYS A 23 18.92 -0.10 1.02
N ALA A 24 20.05 -0.81 1.06
CA ALA A 24 21.31 -0.24 1.56
C ALA A 24 21.76 0.94 0.69
N ARG A 25 21.79 0.72 -0.63
CA ARG A 25 22.05 1.75 -1.64
C ARG A 25 21.09 2.93 -1.51
N LEU A 26 19.79 2.67 -1.30
CA LEU A 26 18.81 3.74 -1.14
C LEU A 26 19.15 4.68 0.03
N ILE A 27 19.55 4.11 1.17
CA ILE A 27 19.94 4.88 2.37
C ILE A 27 21.22 5.68 2.10
N GLU A 28 22.22 5.05 1.45
CA GLU A 28 23.49 5.70 1.11
C GLU A 28 23.30 6.91 0.17
N GLU A 29 22.47 6.76 -0.87
CA GLU A 29 22.25 7.84 -1.84
C GLU A 29 21.24 8.90 -1.35
N ASN A 30 20.54 8.69 -0.21
CA ASN A 30 19.53 9.61 0.33
C ASN A 30 19.80 9.93 1.81
N LYS A 31 20.60 10.97 2.05
CA LYS A 31 21.02 11.42 3.40
C LYS A 31 19.89 11.76 4.38
N ASN A 32 18.66 11.95 3.90
CA ASN A 32 17.50 12.20 4.75
C ASN A 32 16.89 10.92 5.35
N ILE A 33 17.36 9.72 4.97
CA ILE A 33 16.94 8.43 5.52
C ILE A 33 18.10 7.78 6.27
N GLU A 34 17.80 7.15 7.39
CA GLU A 34 18.75 6.30 8.13
C GLU A 34 18.19 4.90 8.43
N PHE A 35 16.86 4.78 8.47
CA PHE A 35 16.16 3.52 8.71
C PHE A 35 15.14 3.28 7.61
N ALA A 36 15.11 2.06 7.08
CA ALA A 36 14.09 1.61 6.14
C ALA A 36 13.63 0.19 6.50
N TYR A 37 12.33 0.04 6.71
CA TYR A 37 11.69 -1.22 7.04
C TYR A 37 10.94 -1.73 5.82
N ASN A 38 11.01 -3.03 5.55
CA ASN A 38 10.21 -3.66 4.49
C ASN A 38 9.17 -4.60 5.12
N PRO A 39 7.90 -4.19 5.28
CA PRO A 39 6.85 -5.05 5.85
C PRO A 39 6.56 -6.28 4.99
N LEU A 40 6.87 -6.24 3.69
CA LEU A 40 6.73 -7.42 2.82
C LEU A 40 7.79 -8.50 3.13
N ASP A 41 8.77 -8.20 3.97
CA ASP A 41 9.77 -9.15 4.48
C ASP A 41 9.36 -9.64 5.88
N TYR A 42 9.39 -8.76 6.89
CA TYR A 42 9.16 -9.17 8.29
C TYR A 42 7.70 -9.49 8.62
N ALA A 43 6.73 -8.89 7.91
CA ALA A 43 5.29 -9.16 8.08
C ALA A 43 4.73 -10.07 6.97
N TRP A 44 5.60 -10.83 6.30
CA TRP A 44 5.25 -11.63 5.13
C TRP A 44 4.11 -12.63 5.37
N ILE A 45 4.04 -13.26 6.54
CA ILE A 45 2.97 -14.23 6.87
C ILE A 45 1.59 -13.55 6.78
N SER A 46 1.47 -12.33 7.31
CA SER A 46 0.24 -11.55 7.23
C SER A 46 -0.06 -11.11 5.80
N HIS A 47 0.93 -10.58 5.08
CA HIS A 47 0.74 -10.15 3.70
C HIS A 47 0.39 -11.31 2.76
N LYS A 48 1.07 -12.45 2.88
CA LYS A 48 0.76 -13.68 2.12
C LYS A 48 -0.66 -14.16 2.41
N THR A 49 -1.12 -14.07 3.66
CA THR A 49 -2.50 -14.43 4.03
C THR A 49 -3.51 -13.51 3.34
N TYR A 50 -3.24 -12.21 3.28
CA TYR A 50 -4.04 -11.25 2.51
C TYR A 50 -4.10 -11.59 1.02
N LEU A 51 -2.95 -11.88 0.39
CA LEU A 51 -2.90 -12.26 -1.03
C LEU A 51 -3.64 -13.58 -1.29
N LYS A 52 -3.49 -14.58 -0.42
CA LYS A 52 -4.22 -15.86 -0.53
C LYS A 52 -5.73 -15.69 -0.44
N LYS A 53 -6.21 -14.90 0.53
CA LYS A 53 -7.64 -14.70 0.76
C LYS A 53 -8.32 -13.89 -0.34
N TYR A 54 -7.64 -12.87 -0.84
CA TYR A 54 -8.30 -11.79 -1.59
C TYR A 54 -7.73 -11.56 -2.99
N GLY A 55 -6.58 -12.14 -3.31
CA GLY A 55 -5.88 -11.94 -4.58
C GLY A 55 -6.48 -12.65 -5.80
N ASP A 56 -7.52 -13.47 -5.63
CA ASP A 56 -8.18 -14.18 -6.74
C ASP A 56 -9.71 -14.07 -6.72
N LEU A 57 -10.24 -12.96 -6.17
CA LEU A 57 -11.68 -12.74 -6.08
C LEU A 57 -12.27 -11.91 -7.23
N GLY A 58 -11.45 -11.50 -8.20
CA GLY A 58 -11.93 -10.88 -9.43
C GLY A 58 -11.99 -9.35 -9.44
N ALA A 59 -11.26 -8.67 -8.55
CA ALA A 59 -11.12 -7.22 -8.57
C ALA A 59 -10.78 -6.68 -9.98
N THR A 60 -11.44 -5.60 -10.37
CA THR A 60 -11.22 -4.91 -11.64
C THR A 60 -10.60 -3.52 -11.45
N LYS A 61 -10.54 -3.04 -10.20
CA LYS A 61 -9.94 -1.77 -9.82
C LYS A 61 -8.83 -1.98 -8.79
N ILE A 62 -7.78 -1.18 -8.83
CA ILE A 62 -6.80 -1.06 -7.74
C ILE A 62 -7.07 0.22 -6.96
N ILE A 63 -7.02 0.18 -5.64
CA ILE A 63 -6.83 1.36 -4.78
C ILE A 63 -5.36 1.38 -4.37
N MET A 64 -4.61 2.36 -4.87
CA MET A 64 -3.16 2.42 -4.72
C MET A 64 -2.73 3.54 -3.77
N GLY A 65 -2.11 3.16 -2.66
CA GLY A 65 -1.43 4.09 -1.75
C GLY A 65 0.03 4.33 -2.10
N MET A 66 0.67 5.24 -1.37
CA MET A 66 2.06 5.64 -1.58
C MET A 66 3.05 4.59 -1.05
N ASN A 67 3.15 4.46 0.28
CA ASN A 67 4.07 3.57 0.97
C ASN A 67 3.50 3.19 2.35
N PRO A 68 4.07 2.18 3.04
CA PRO A 68 3.65 1.85 4.39
C PRO A 68 3.73 3.07 5.32
N GLY A 69 2.66 3.27 6.08
CA GLY A 69 2.67 4.03 7.32
C GLY A 69 2.63 3.09 8.53
N HIS A 70 2.26 3.64 9.68
CA HIS A 70 2.18 2.88 10.93
C HIS A 70 1.28 1.62 10.83
N GLY A 71 0.21 1.67 10.06
CA GLY A 71 -0.69 0.53 9.83
C GLY A 71 0.01 -0.63 9.14
N MET A 72 0.34 -0.46 7.85
CA MET A 72 1.04 -1.51 7.09
C MET A 72 2.40 -1.90 7.70
N GLY A 73 3.11 -0.96 8.32
CA GLY A 73 4.35 -1.24 9.05
C GLY A 73 4.17 -2.18 10.24
N ASN A 74 2.98 -2.24 10.85
CA ASN A 74 2.69 -3.18 11.93
C ASN A 74 1.97 -4.43 11.44
N THR A 75 1.15 -4.32 10.40
CA THR A 75 0.23 -5.39 9.99
C THR A 75 0.65 -6.13 8.73
N GLY A 76 1.56 -5.56 7.93
CA GLY A 76 1.88 -6.04 6.59
C GLY A 76 0.81 -5.73 5.54
N ILE A 77 -0.32 -5.13 5.91
CA ILE A 77 -1.45 -4.90 4.98
C ILE A 77 -1.49 -3.43 4.52
N PRO A 78 -1.65 -3.13 3.22
CA PRO A 78 -1.84 -1.77 2.71
C PRO A 78 -2.96 -1.05 3.45
N PHE A 79 -2.73 0.21 3.86
CA PHE A 79 -3.68 0.95 4.71
C PHE A 79 -4.11 0.16 5.98
N GLY A 80 -3.27 -0.78 6.45
CA GLY A 80 -3.66 -1.80 7.41
C GLY A 80 -3.79 -1.28 8.84
N CYS A 81 -4.85 -0.53 9.13
CA CYS A 81 -5.27 -0.23 10.49
C CYS A 81 -5.51 -1.55 11.26
N PRO A 82 -4.86 -1.78 12.41
CA PRO A 82 -4.98 -3.05 13.15
C PRO A 82 -6.43 -3.48 13.42
N GLU A 83 -7.30 -2.54 13.78
CA GLU A 83 -8.74 -2.78 13.98
C GLU A 83 -9.39 -3.37 12.72
N LYS A 84 -9.18 -2.76 11.54
CA LYS A 84 -9.77 -3.21 10.28
C LYS A 84 -9.13 -4.50 9.76
N VAL A 85 -7.83 -4.68 9.94
CA VAL A 85 -7.15 -5.93 9.58
C VAL A 85 -7.73 -7.10 10.37
N LYS A 86 -7.94 -6.94 11.68
CA LYS A 86 -8.51 -7.98 12.52
C LYS A 86 -10.01 -8.16 12.31
N ASN A 87 -10.79 -7.08 12.33
CA ASN A 87 -12.24 -7.17 12.44
C ASN A 87 -12.94 -7.23 11.09
N TYR A 88 -12.40 -6.55 10.08
CA TYR A 88 -12.99 -6.52 8.74
C TYR A 88 -12.33 -7.57 7.84
N LEU A 89 -11.00 -7.54 7.66
CA LEU A 89 -10.27 -8.48 6.80
C LEU A 89 -10.06 -9.88 7.43
N LYS A 90 -10.45 -10.06 8.69
CA LYS A 90 -10.34 -11.35 9.41
C LYS A 90 -8.92 -11.95 9.33
N ILE A 91 -7.90 -11.11 9.41
CA ILE A 91 -6.49 -11.52 9.52
C ILE A 91 -6.07 -11.27 10.96
N ARG A 92 -5.92 -12.35 11.73
CA ARG A 92 -5.74 -12.34 13.19
C ARG A 92 -4.69 -13.36 13.58
N ASP A 93 -4.12 -13.19 14.77
CA ASP A 93 -3.27 -14.20 15.43
C ASP A 93 -2.06 -14.65 14.61
N LEU A 94 -1.57 -13.79 13.72
CA LEU A 94 -0.36 -14.02 12.93
C LEU A 94 0.85 -13.33 13.56
N LYS A 95 1.96 -14.07 13.64
CA LYS A 95 3.24 -13.51 14.05
C LYS A 95 3.72 -12.48 13.03
N ILE A 96 4.08 -11.30 13.53
CA ILE A 96 4.80 -10.27 12.78
C ILE A 96 6.22 -10.24 13.33
N ASN A 97 7.21 -10.48 12.47
CA ASN A 97 8.62 -10.40 12.88
C ASN A 97 9.09 -8.94 12.90
N GLU A 98 10.33 -8.73 13.29
CA GLU A 98 10.93 -7.40 13.39
C GLU A 98 11.88 -7.11 12.21
N PRO A 99 12.01 -5.84 11.78
CA PRO A 99 13.11 -5.42 10.92
C PRO A 99 14.47 -5.65 11.57
N LYS A 100 15.48 -6.08 10.78
CA LYS A 100 16.86 -6.31 11.28
C LYS A 100 17.50 -5.09 11.98
N LYS A 101 17.19 -3.88 11.53
CA LYS A 101 17.65 -2.61 12.14
C LYS A 101 16.43 -1.74 12.41
N MET A 102 16.17 -1.46 13.68
CA MET A 102 15.05 -0.63 14.12
C MET A 102 15.52 0.68 14.74
N HIS A 103 14.79 1.76 14.45
CA HIS A 103 14.88 3.02 15.16
C HIS A 103 14.14 2.90 16.52
N PRO A 104 14.73 3.34 17.66
CA PRO A 104 14.15 3.17 19.00
C PRO A 104 12.71 3.68 19.17
N ARG A 105 12.36 4.78 18.49
CA ARG A 105 11.00 5.38 18.52
C ARG A 105 9.99 4.79 17.52
N ARG A 106 10.39 3.78 16.74
CA ARG A 106 9.60 3.18 15.65
C ARG A 106 9.61 1.67 15.78
N LEU A 107 9.03 1.20 16.88
CA LEU A 107 8.84 -0.22 17.16
C LEU A 107 7.74 -0.80 16.27
N VAL A 108 7.94 -2.06 15.87
CA VAL A 108 6.93 -2.90 15.23
C VAL A 108 6.29 -3.76 16.30
N THR A 109 5.00 -3.55 16.54
CA THR A 109 4.21 -4.19 17.61
C THR A 109 3.16 -5.17 17.07
N GLY A 110 3.18 -5.42 15.76
CA GLY A 110 2.34 -6.42 15.11
C GLY A 110 0.85 -6.07 15.05
N LEU A 111 0.01 -7.11 14.92
CA LEU A 111 -1.46 -6.98 14.79
C LEU A 111 -2.14 -6.44 16.07
N GLU A 112 -1.46 -6.51 17.21
CA GLU A 112 -1.94 -6.00 18.50
C GLU A 112 -1.55 -4.54 18.76
N CYS A 113 -0.99 -3.87 17.74
CA CYS A 113 -0.70 -2.45 17.82
C CYS A 113 -1.97 -1.65 18.18
N LYS A 114 -1.94 -0.97 19.33
CA LYS A 114 -3.06 -0.16 19.85
C LYS A 114 -3.18 1.20 19.18
N LYS A 115 -2.13 1.67 18.51
CA LYS A 115 -2.12 3.00 17.90
C LYS A 115 -3.03 3.01 16.67
N PRO A 116 -3.99 3.94 16.61
CA PRO A 116 -4.87 4.03 15.45
C PRO A 116 -4.09 4.50 14.22
N GLU A 117 -4.46 3.96 13.07
CA GLU A 117 -4.02 4.46 11.76
C GLU A 117 -5.24 5.00 11.03
N ILE A 118 -5.42 6.33 11.09
CA ILE A 118 -6.65 7.01 10.68
C ILE A 118 -6.87 6.92 9.17
N SER A 119 -5.81 6.98 8.36
CA SER A 119 -5.91 6.91 6.90
C SER A 119 -6.50 5.57 6.48
N GLY A 120 -6.02 4.48 7.08
CA GLY A 120 -6.47 3.13 6.83
C GLY A 120 -7.84 2.85 7.39
N LYS A 121 -8.19 3.41 8.56
CA LYS A 121 -9.56 3.34 9.07
C LYS A 121 -10.56 4.00 8.11
N ARG A 122 -10.19 5.14 7.52
CA ARG A 122 -11.00 5.86 6.51
C ARG A 122 -11.14 5.05 5.21
N ILE A 123 -10.04 4.53 4.66
CA ILE A 123 -10.05 3.74 3.42
C ILE A 123 -10.83 2.44 3.58
N TRP A 124 -10.47 1.60 4.56
CA TRP A 124 -11.15 0.33 4.77
C TRP A 124 -12.59 0.52 5.24
N GLY A 125 -12.88 1.56 6.02
CA GLY A 125 -14.25 1.90 6.41
C GLY A 125 -15.11 2.30 5.20
N LEU A 126 -14.56 3.07 4.26
CA LEU A 126 -15.27 3.40 3.01
C LEU A 126 -15.51 2.14 2.15
N ILE A 127 -14.50 1.29 2.00
CA ILE A 127 -14.61 0.03 1.24
C ILE A 127 -15.70 -0.88 1.85
N GLU A 128 -15.69 -1.04 3.18
CA GLU A 128 -16.70 -1.81 3.91
C GLU A 128 -18.11 -1.22 3.75
N GLU A 129 -18.25 0.10 3.83
CA GLU A 129 -19.54 0.78 3.64
C GLU A 129 -20.07 0.63 2.20
N MET A 130 -19.19 0.61 1.20
CA MET A 130 -19.58 0.49 -0.21
C MET A 130 -19.93 -0.94 -0.63
N TYR A 131 -19.19 -1.94 -0.11
CA TYR A 131 -19.25 -3.30 -0.65
C TYR A 131 -19.69 -4.36 0.38
N GLY A 132 -19.82 -4.00 1.66
CA GLY A 132 -20.12 -4.94 2.74
C GLY A 132 -18.92 -5.83 3.05
N ALA A 133 -19.14 -7.15 3.15
CA ALA A 133 -18.12 -8.13 3.49
C ALA A 133 -16.87 -8.06 2.58
N PRO A 134 -15.66 -8.37 3.10
CA PRO A 134 -14.42 -8.24 2.32
C PRO A 134 -14.45 -9.08 1.03
N GLU A 135 -15.04 -10.27 1.03
CA GLU A 135 -15.16 -11.11 -0.16
C GLU A 135 -15.96 -10.45 -1.28
N LYS A 136 -16.96 -9.62 -0.94
CA LYS A 136 -17.72 -8.80 -1.90
C LYS A 136 -16.89 -7.58 -2.35
N ALA A 137 -16.16 -6.95 -1.44
CA ALA A 137 -15.27 -5.84 -1.77
C ALA A 137 -14.18 -6.25 -2.78
N PHE A 138 -13.54 -7.39 -2.57
CA PHE A 138 -12.44 -7.88 -3.41
C PHE A 138 -12.88 -8.48 -4.76
N LYS A 139 -14.20 -8.58 -5.01
CA LYS A 139 -14.74 -8.73 -6.38
C LYS A 139 -14.67 -7.44 -7.19
N ASN A 140 -14.45 -6.29 -6.54
CA ASN A 140 -14.48 -4.98 -7.16
C ASN A 140 -13.12 -4.29 -7.09
N VAL A 141 -12.51 -4.23 -5.90
CA VAL A 141 -11.30 -3.45 -5.63
C VAL A 141 -10.20 -4.32 -5.01
N PHE A 142 -8.95 -4.09 -5.38
CA PHE A 142 -7.77 -4.64 -4.72
C PHE A 142 -6.89 -3.51 -4.18
N VAL A 143 -6.38 -3.63 -2.96
CA VAL A 143 -5.64 -2.54 -2.31
C VAL A 143 -4.14 -2.87 -2.27
N LEU A 144 -3.28 -1.94 -2.67
CA LEU A 144 -1.82 -2.06 -2.59
C LEU A 144 -1.14 -0.71 -2.33
N ASN A 145 0.13 -0.75 -1.94
CA ASN A 145 1.01 0.43 -1.95
C ASN A 145 2.00 0.32 -3.10
N HIS A 146 2.32 1.45 -3.74
CA HIS A 146 3.32 1.52 -4.80
C HIS A 146 4.72 1.19 -4.27
N PHE A 147 5.15 1.87 -3.21
CA PHE A 147 6.49 1.76 -2.65
C PHE A 147 6.46 0.88 -1.38
N PRO A 148 7.34 -0.12 -1.21
CA PRO A 148 7.18 -1.11 -0.14
C PRO A 148 7.87 -0.72 1.17
N LEU A 149 8.72 0.32 1.17
CA LEU A 149 9.53 0.65 2.34
C LEU A 149 8.88 1.72 3.24
N TRP A 150 8.96 1.49 4.54
CA TRP A 150 8.64 2.46 5.58
C TRP A 150 9.95 3.11 6.07
N MET A 151 10.13 4.41 5.84
CA MET A 151 11.44 5.06 5.97
C MET A 151 11.43 6.15 7.05
N PHE A 152 12.58 6.31 7.72
CA PHE A 152 12.76 7.31 8.77
C PHE A 152 14.14 7.96 8.73
N ASN A 153 14.20 9.21 9.17
CA ASN A 153 15.45 9.89 9.48
C ASN A 153 16.00 9.47 10.85
N SER A 154 17.16 10.01 11.23
CA SER A 154 17.85 9.77 12.50
C SER A 154 17.02 10.06 13.76
N SER A 155 16.06 10.98 13.66
CA SER A 155 15.14 11.35 14.75
C SER A 155 13.89 10.47 14.82
N GLY A 156 13.73 9.55 13.86
CA GLY A 156 12.58 8.67 13.70
C GLY A 156 11.40 9.33 12.99
N GLN A 157 11.55 10.52 12.41
CA GLN A 157 10.48 11.15 11.63
C GLN A 157 10.27 10.40 10.32
N ASN A 158 9.01 10.29 9.88
CA ASN A 158 8.66 9.56 8.67
C ASN A 158 9.18 10.29 7.42
N VAL A 159 9.89 9.57 6.56
CA VAL A 159 10.33 10.03 5.24
C VAL A 159 9.53 9.29 4.19
N THR A 160 8.93 10.04 3.29
CA THR A 160 8.06 9.52 2.23
C THR A 160 8.82 9.49 0.91
N PRO A 161 8.47 8.59 -0.04
CA PRO A 161 9.20 8.44 -1.29
C PRO A 161 9.17 9.69 -2.19
N ASP A 162 8.24 10.63 -1.99
CA ASP A 162 8.25 11.93 -2.68
C ASP A 162 9.38 12.87 -2.22
N LYS A 163 9.96 12.63 -1.04
CA LYS A 163 11.09 13.40 -0.49
C LYS A 163 12.44 12.84 -0.89
N LEU A 164 12.46 11.82 -1.74
CA LEU A 164 13.68 11.22 -2.26
C LEU A 164 14.10 11.91 -3.54
N SER A 165 15.42 11.98 -3.76
CA SER A 165 15.90 12.46 -5.05
C SER A 165 15.56 11.43 -6.13
N ILE A 166 14.90 11.89 -7.19
CA ILE A 166 14.43 11.02 -8.29
C ILE A 166 15.62 10.27 -8.94
N SER A 167 16.76 10.93 -9.13
CA SER A 167 17.95 10.29 -9.72
C SER A 167 18.47 9.17 -8.82
N SER A 168 18.62 9.46 -7.53
CA SER A 168 19.10 8.51 -6.50
C SER A 168 18.11 7.42 -6.10
N SER A 169 16.89 7.46 -6.62
CA SER A 169 15.84 6.49 -6.27
C SER A 169 15.24 5.81 -7.49
N LYS A 170 15.70 6.16 -8.69
CA LYS A 170 15.17 5.62 -9.95
C LYS A 170 15.20 4.09 -9.98
N PHE A 171 16.30 3.49 -9.55
CA PHE A 171 16.47 2.03 -9.57
C PHE A 171 15.42 1.26 -8.75
N ILE A 172 14.97 1.81 -7.62
CA ILE A 172 13.93 1.18 -6.80
C ILE A 172 12.52 1.60 -7.24
N LEU A 173 12.35 2.84 -7.69
CA LEU A 173 11.06 3.32 -8.23
C LEU A 173 10.67 2.58 -9.51
N ASP A 174 11.63 2.23 -10.36
CA ASP A 174 11.38 1.44 -11.56
C ASP A 174 10.95 0.00 -11.20
N GLU A 175 11.49 -0.59 -10.14
CA GLU A 175 11.01 -1.88 -9.60
C GLU A 175 9.56 -1.79 -9.10
N CYS A 176 9.22 -0.71 -8.40
CA CYS A 176 7.86 -0.46 -7.92
C CYS A 176 6.87 -0.29 -9.09
N ASN A 177 7.26 0.46 -10.13
CA ASN A 177 6.45 0.65 -11.34
C ASN A 177 6.22 -0.69 -12.06
N LYS A 178 7.27 -1.51 -12.19
CA LYS A 178 7.18 -2.84 -12.78
C LYS A 178 6.22 -3.73 -12.00
N TYR A 179 6.39 -3.81 -10.68
CA TYR A 179 5.52 -4.59 -9.81
C TYR A 179 4.04 -4.18 -9.92
N LEU A 180 3.73 -2.87 -9.96
CA LEU A 180 2.38 -2.37 -10.19
C LEU A 180 1.80 -2.94 -11.50
N MET A 181 2.57 -2.90 -12.59
CA MET A 181 2.10 -3.38 -13.89
C MET A 181 1.96 -4.91 -13.94
N ASP A 182 2.81 -5.65 -13.23
CA ASP A 182 2.67 -7.10 -13.10
C ASP A 182 1.37 -7.45 -12.35
N VAL A 183 1.04 -6.73 -11.27
CA VAL A 183 -0.25 -6.88 -10.56
C VAL A 183 -1.43 -6.55 -11.47
N VAL A 184 -1.36 -5.44 -12.23
CA VAL A 184 -2.40 -5.04 -13.20
C VAL A 184 -2.66 -6.15 -14.21
N LYS A 185 -1.59 -6.75 -14.77
CA LYS A 185 -1.69 -7.84 -15.75
C LYS A 185 -2.27 -9.13 -15.15
N ILE A 186 -1.79 -9.54 -13.97
CA ILE A 186 -2.26 -10.77 -13.29
C ILE A 186 -3.75 -10.66 -12.96
N LEU A 187 -4.16 -9.52 -12.39
CA LEU A 187 -5.53 -9.32 -11.95
C LEU A 187 -6.47 -8.96 -13.10
N LYS A 188 -5.94 -8.47 -14.23
CA LYS A 188 -6.69 -7.87 -15.36
C LYS A 188 -7.42 -6.60 -14.94
N ILE A 189 -6.69 -5.72 -14.24
CA ILE A 189 -7.21 -4.45 -13.74
C ILE A 189 -7.50 -3.52 -14.92
N LYS A 190 -8.62 -2.81 -14.82
CA LYS A 190 -9.07 -1.81 -15.80
C LYS A 190 -8.92 -0.38 -15.29
N ARG A 191 -8.80 -0.20 -13.97
CA ARG A 191 -8.77 1.12 -13.34
C ARG A 191 -7.85 1.17 -12.13
N ILE A 192 -7.02 2.20 -12.01
CA ILE A 192 -6.21 2.47 -10.83
C ILE A 192 -6.73 3.76 -10.18
N ILE A 193 -7.19 3.65 -8.94
CA ILE A 193 -7.61 4.75 -8.09
C ILE A 193 -6.44 5.10 -7.16
N CYS A 194 -5.78 6.21 -7.46
CA CYS A 194 -4.60 6.69 -6.77
C CYS A 194 -4.97 7.50 -5.54
N VAL A 195 -4.45 7.12 -4.38
CA VAL A 195 -4.67 7.83 -3.11
C VAL A 195 -3.62 8.92 -2.95
N GLY A 196 -3.93 10.10 -3.47
CA GLY A 196 -3.08 11.29 -3.45
C GLY A 196 -2.07 11.40 -4.60
N LYS A 197 -1.51 12.61 -4.74
CA LYS A 197 -0.69 13.04 -5.89
C LYS A 197 0.52 12.16 -6.21
N TYR A 198 1.21 11.64 -5.20
CA TYR A 198 2.35 10.74 -5.42
C TYR A 198 1.91 9.48 -6.17
N ALA A 199 0.83 8.84 -5.71
CA ALA A 199 0.33 7.61 -6.31
C ALA A 199 -0.09 7.86 -7.77
N SER A 200 -0.77 8.98 -8.04
CA SER A 200 -1.19 9.35 -9.41
C SER A 200 -0.01 9.50 -10.36
N ARG A 201 1.02 10.24 -9.93
CA ARG A 201 2.24 10.45 -10.73
C ARG A 201 2.95 9.13 -11.03
N MET A 202 3.03 8.22 -10.06
CA MET A 202 3.69 6.92 -10.25
C MET A 202 2.86 5.99 -11.14
N ALA A 203 1.54 5.93 -10.98
CA ALA A 203 0.66 5.17 -11.86
C ALA A 203 0.78 5.65 -13.31
N GLN A 204 0.72 6.96 -13.55
CA GLN A 204 0.87 7.54 -14.90
C GLN A 204 2.22 7.16 -15.54
N LYS A 205 3.31 7.24 -14.76
CA LYS A 205 4.63 6.84 -15.23
C LYS A 205 4.71 5.35 -15.55
N ALA A 206 4.18 4.49 -14.68
CA ALA A 206 4.18 3.05 -14.86
C ALA A 206 3.39 2.64 -16.11
N VAL A 207 2.19 3.20 -16.29
CA VAL A 207 1.33 2.92 -17.45
C VAL A 207 1.98 3.37 -18.74
N LYS A 208 2.47 4.62 -18.79
CA LYS A 208 3.16 5.16 -19.98
C LYS A 208 4.31 4.28 -20.43
N ASN A 209 5.10 3.76 -19.50
CA ASN A 209 6.27 2.92 -19.80
C ASN A 209 5.91 1.46 -20.14
N SER A 210 4.69 1.02 -19.83
CA SER A 210 4.27 -0.37 -20.01
C SER A 210 3.62 -0.68 -21.35
N GLY A 211 3.17 0.36 -22.08
CA GLY A 211 2.37 0.20 -23.30
C GLY A 211 0.98 -0.41 -23.07
N VAL A 212 0.50 -0.51 -21.84
CA VAL A 212 -0.87 -0.98 -21.56
C VAL A 212 -1.87 0.07 -21.96
N GLU A 213 -2.69 -0.26 -22.95
CA GLU A 213 -3.82 0.56 -23.39
C GLU A 213 -5.08 0.26 -22.55
N ASN A 214 -6.06 1.18 -22.56
CA ASN A 214 -7.36 1.02 -21.89
C ASN A 214 -7.30 0.84 -20.36
N LEU A 215 -6.28 1.41 -19.70
CA LEU A 215 -6.22 1.50 -18.24
C LEU A 215 -6.55 2.92 -17.77
N THR A 216 -7.66 3.07 -17.05
CA THR A 216 -8.07 4.36 -16.50
C THR A 216 -7.31 4.65 -15.20
N ILE A 217 -6.83 5.88 -15.03
CA ILE A 217 -6.19 6.35 -13.80
C ILE A 217 -7.03 7.50 -13.24
N ASP A 218 -7.48 7.34 -11.99
CA ASP A 218 -8.18 8.36 -11.24
C ASP A 218 -7.45 8.69 -9.95
N GLU A 219 -7.76 9.84 -9.37
CA GLU A 219 -7.17 10.29 -8.12
C GLU A 219 -8.26 10.61 -7.10
N ILE A 220 -8.03 10.17 -5.86
CA ILE A 220 -8.77 10.66 -4.69
C ILE A 220 -7.82 11.41 -3.76
N PRO A 221 -8.31 12.43 -3.02
CA PRO A 221 -7.49 13.09 -2.02
C PRO A 221 -6.99 12.09 -0.96
N HIS A 222 -5.78 12.31 -0.41
CA HIS A 222 -5.26 11.43 0.63
C HIS A 222 -6.10 11.56 1.92
N PRO A 223 -6.50 10.45 2.58
CA PRO A 223 -7.29 10.43 3.81
C PRO A 223 -6.55 10.88 5.08
N SER A 224 -5.34 11.44 4.97
CA SER A 224 -4.50 11.71 6.15
C SER A 224 -5.12 12.85 6.96
N PRO A 225 -5.07 12.80 8.30
CA PRO A 225 -5.43 13.95 9.14
C PRO A 225 -4.62 15.21 8.83
N ALA A 226 -3.43 15.08 8.23
CA ALA A 226 -2.64 16.23 7.79
C ALA A 226 -3.24 16.96 6.58
N ASN A 227 -4.19 16.35 5.87
CA ASN A 227 -4.91 16.98 4.77
C ASN A 227 -6.17 17.70 5.32
N PRO A 228 -6.26 19.05 5.27
CA PRO A 228 -7.42 19.77 5.79
C PRO A 228 -8.75 19.32 5.18
N LEU A 229 -8.76 18.99 3.88
CA LEU A 229 -9.96 18.49 3.19
C LEU A 229 -10.44 17.17 3.81
N ALA A 230 -9.53 16.31 4.26
CA ALA A 230 -9.86 15.03 4.87
C ALA A 230 -10.55 15.15 6.23
N ASN A 231 -10.52 16.33 6.85
CA ASN A 231 -11.15 16.58 8.14
C ASN A 231 -12.42 17.44 8.06
N LYS A 232 -12.69 18.05 6.90
CA LYS A 232 -13.92 18.83 6.67
C LYS A 232 -15.16 17.97 6.94
N GLU A 233 -16.14 18.56 7.61
CA GLU A 233 -17.39 17.88 8.01
C GLU A 233 -17.13 16.55 8.74
N LYS A 234 -16.14 16.54 9.64
CA LYS A 234 -15.68 15.34 10.37
C LYS A 234 -15.26 14.18 9.44
N GLY A 235 -14.82 14.50 8.22
CA GLY A 235 -14.40 13.56 7.18
C GLY A 235 -15.49 13.15 6.18
N ALA A 236 -16.72 13.69 6.29
CA ALA A 236 -17.81 13.39 5.36
C ALA A 236 -17.49 13.84 3.93
N LEU A 237 -16.89 15.02 3.76
CA LEU A 237 -16.53 15.55 2.44
C LEU A 237 -15.52 14.64 1.71
N TRP A 238 -14.47 14.21 2.41
CA TRP A 238 -13.50 13.27 1.83
C TRP A 238 -14.15 11.94 1.45
N LYS A 239 -15.02 11.41 2.32
CA LYS A 239 -15.72 10.16 2.07
C LYS A 239 -16.59 10.26 0.83
N LYS A 240 -17.32 11.38 0.66
CA LYS A 240 -18.14 11.65 -0.53
C LYS A 240 -17.31 11.66 -1.80
N ILE A 241 -16.26 12.50 -1.86
CA ILE A 241 -15.38 12.60 -3.03
C ILE A 241 -14.77 11.24 -3.39
N ALA A 242 -14.26 10.52 -2.38
CA ALA A 242 -13.65 9.21 -2.60
C ALA A 242 -14.68 8.17 -3.08
N ARG A 243 -15.90 8.17 -2.51
CA ARG A 243 -16.99 7.28 -2.94
C ARG A 243 -17.33 7.52 -4.40
N ASP A 244 -17.58 8.76 -4.78
CA ASP A 244 -18.02 9.13 -6.13
C ASP A 244 -17.00 8.61 -7.16
N VAL A 245 -15.72 8.92 -6.95
CA VAL A 245 -14.63 8.43 -7.81
C VAL A 245 -14.56 6.90 -7.83
N ILE A 246 -14.61 6.20 -6.69
CA ILE A 246 -14.50 4.73 -6.65
C ILE A 246 -15.70 4.05 -7.33
N GLN A 247 -16.89 4.64 -7.23
CA GLN A 247 -18.14 4.10 -7.72
C GLN A 247 -18.31 4.29 -9.24
N ASP A 248 -17.81 5.40 -9.79
CA ASP A 248 -17.97 5.73 -11.20
C ASP A 248 -17.46 4.60 -12.12
N LYS A 249 -18.30 4.23 -13.10
CA LYS A 249 -18.14 3.05 -13.95
C LYS A 249 -17.46 3.39 -15.27
#